data_AF-A0A2E7E8K5-F1
#
_entry.id   AF-A0A2E7E8K5-F1
#
_cell.length_a   1.000
_cell.length_b   1.000
_cell.length_c   1.000
_cell.angle_alpha   90.00
_cell.angle_beta   90.00
_cell.angle_gamma   90.00
#
_symmetry.space_group_name_H-M   'P 1'
#
loop_
_entity.id
_entity.type
_entity.pdbx_description
1 polymer ?
#
loop_
_entity_poly.entity_id
_entity_poly.type
_entity_poly.pdbx_seq_one_letter_code
_entity_poly.pdbx_strand_id
1 'polypeptide(L)'
;MVADAFPPMTDQTFALQTLPDGLINAGPILIELMDKAAEHARTPRTEPHVVNLSLLPFSPEDHACLNQRLGLGLVVILSRGYGNCRITATSVTGIWRVQYFNSTEQLILDTLEVINVPQVACAAQEDLEDSAERLREIHDALQ
;
A
#
# COMPACT_ATOMS: atom_id res chain seq x y z
N MET A 1 -10.60 6.92 12.99
CA MET A 1 -11.84 6.70 12.21
C MET A 1 -11.59 6.44 10.71
N VAL A 2 -10.41 5.94 10.29
CA VAL A 2 -10.10 5.71 8.86
C VAL A 2 -10.36 4.26 8.41
N ALA A 3 -10.69 3.36 9.34
CA ALA A 3 -10.80 1.93 9.07
C ALA A 3 -11.95 1.56 8.10
N ASP A 4 -12.99 2.39 8.02
CA ASP A 4 -14.18 2.17 7.18
C ASP A 4 -14.17 2.95 5.85
N ALA A 5 -13.14 3.75 5.57
CA ALA A 5 -13.13 4.65 4.41
C ALA A 5 -13.01 3.92 3.06
N PHE A 6 -12.54 2.66 3.06
CA PHE A 6 -12.31 1.87 1.86
C PHE A 6 -12.94 0.48 2.04
N PRO A 7 -14.05 0.16 1.35
CA PRO A 7 -14.68 -1.15 1.47
C PRO A 7 -13.71 -2.27 1.06
N PRO A 8 -13.76 -3.44 1.71
CA PRO A 8 -12.92 -4.56 1.34
C PRO A 8 -13.22 -4.97 -0.11
N MET A 9 -12.17 -5.02 -0.94
CA MET A 9 -12.26 -5.52 -2.30
C MET A 9 -12.38 -7.06 -2.29
N THR A 10 -13.12 -7.58 -3.26
CA THR A 10 -13.58 -8.98 -3.36
C THR A 10 -12.50 -10.00 -2.97
N ASP A 11 -12.88 -10.97 -2.14
CA ASP A 11 -12.05 -12.12 -1.75
C ASP A 11 -11.75 -12.99 -2.97
N GLN A 12 -10.68 -12.69 -3.69
CA GLN A 12 -10.17 -13.53 -4.77
C GLN A 12 -9.35 -14.64 -4.12
N THR A 13 -9.97 -15.80 -3.91
CA THR A 13 -9.25 -17.01 -3.50
C THR A 13 -8.14 -17.30 -4.52
N PHE A 14 -6.90 -17.04 -4.12
CA PHE A 14 -5.75 -17.11 -5.00
C PHE A 14 -5.36 -18.57 -5.26
N ALA A 15 -5.67 -19.09 -6.45
CA ALA A 15 -5.13 -20.37 -6.87
C ALA A 15 -3.64 -20.20 -7.23
N LEU A 16 -2.76 -20.73 -6.39
CA LEU A 16 -1.30 -20.90 -6.65
C LEU A 16 -0.99 -21.75 -7.90
N GLN A 17 -2.02 -22.19 -8.63
CA GLN A 17 -1.88 -23.10 -9.74
C GLN A 17 -1.14 -22.37 -10.87
N THR A 18 0.04 -22.92 -11.16
CA THR A 18 1.08 -22.50 -12.12
C THR A 18 1.76 -21.15 -11.83
N LEU A 19 2.81 -21.19 -11.00
CA LEU A 19 3.86 -20.17 -11.00
C LEU A 19 4.69 -20.34 -12.30
N PRO A 20 5.05 -19.25 -13.00
CA PRO A 20 5.97 -19.30 -14.12
C PRO A 20 7.31 -19.98 -13.77
N ASP A 21 7.95 -20.60 -14.75
CA ASP A 21 9.33 -21.06 -14.61
C ASP A 21 10.29 -19.85 -14.56
N GLY A 22 11.38 -19.95 -13.81
CA GLY A 22 12.42 -18.90 -13.74
C GLY A 22 12.19 -17.80 -12.69
N LEU A 23 11.20 -17.95 -11.81
CA LEU A 23 11.04 -17.08 -10.65
C LEU A 23 12.19 -17.27 -9.65
N ILE A 24 12.68 -16.17 -9.09
CA ILE A 24 13.70 -16.19 -8.04
C ILE A 24 13.00 -16.03 -6.69
N ASN A 25 12.21 -14.96 -6.53
CA ASN A 25 11.64 -14.59 -5.22
C ASN A 25 10.12 -14.33 -5.23
N ALA A 26 9.45 -14.26 -6.39
CA ALA A 26 8.03 -13.93 -6.40
C ALA A 26 7.15 -14.97 -5.69
N GLY A 27 7.47 -16.27 -5.80
CA GLY A 27 6.70 -17.35 -5.18
C GLY A 27 6.62 -17.24 -3.65
N PRO A 28 7.77 -17.26 -2.94
CA PRO A 28 7.80 -17.10 -1.48
C PRO A 28 7.14 -15.80 -1.01
N ILE A 29 7.37 -14.68 -1.72
CA ILE A 29 6.77 -13.38 -1.36
C ILE A 29 5.25 -13.41 -1.49
N LEU A 30 4.71 -14.02 -2.56
CA LEU A 30 3.26 -14.15 -2.70
C LEU A 30 2.67 -14.99 -1.56
N ILE A 31 3.31 -16.10 -1.19
CA ILE A 31 2.85 -16.94 -0.08
C ILE A 31 2.85 -16.15 1.23
N GLU A 32 3.93 -15.44 1.52
CA GLU A 32 4.06 -14.59 2.72
C GLU A 32 2.99 -13.50 2.77
N LEU A 33 2.81 -12.78 1.67
CA LEU A 33 1.82 -11.70 1.58
C LEU A 33 0.38 -12.22 1.74
N MET A 34 0.06 -13.36 1.12
CA MET A 34 -1.28 -13.96 1.25
C MET A 34 -1.55 -14.43 2.69
N ASP A 35 -0.56 -15.07 3.33
CA ASP A 35 -0.67 -15.49 4.73
C ASP A 35 -0.91 -14.29 5.64
N LYS A 36 -0.11 -13.23 5.48
CA LYS A 36 -0.23 -12.01 6.28
C LYS A 36 -1.50 -11.23 6.00
N ALA A 37 -2.00 -11.22 4.76
CA ALA A 37 -3.29 -10.63 4.41
C ALA A 37 -4.46 -11.40 5.04
N ALA A 38 -4.42 -12.73 5.01
CA ALA A 38 -5.43 -13.56 5.66
C ALA A 38 -5.43 -13.41 7.19
N GLU A 39 -4.25 -13.29 7.81
CA GLU A 39 -4.13 -12.93 9.23
C GLU A 39 -4.74 -11.56 9.51
N HIS A 40 -4.38 -10.55 8.71
CA HIS A 40 -4.87 -9.18 8.85
C HIS A 40 -6.40 -9.09 8.72
N ALA A 41 -7.00 -9.85 7.80
CA ALA A 41 -8.45 -9.90 7.63
C ALA A 41 -9.19 -10.47 8.86
N ARG A 42 -8.57 -11.41 9.58
CA ARG A 42 -9.14 -11.98 10.82
C ARG A 42 -8.91 -11.07 12.02
N THR A 43 -7.76 -10.41 12.09
CA THR A 43 -7.36 -9.55 13.18
C THR A 43 -6.57 -8.37 12.61
N PRO A 44 -7.23 -7.20 12.42
CA PRO A 44 -6.60 -6.03 11.85
C PRO A 44 -5.30 -5.66 12.59
N ARG A 45 -4.26 -5.43 11.81
CA ARG A 45 -2.93 -5.09 12.31
C ARG A 45 -2.88 -3.61 12.67
N THR A 46 -2.17 -3.28 13.76
CA THR A 46 -1.84 -1.90 14.11
C THR A 46 -0.56 -1.41 13.41
N GLU A 47 0.37 -2.33 13.13
CA GLU A 47 1.62 -2.06 12.42
C GLU A 47 1.64 -2.82 11.08
N PRO A 48 2.16 -2.17 10.01
CA PRO A 48 2.19 -2.80 8.69
C PRO A 48 3.18 -3.97 8.68
N HIS A 49 2.80 -5.06 8.00
CA HIS A 49 3.79 -6.04 7.54
C HIS A 49 4.38 -5.54 6.23
N VAL A 50 5.70 -5.32 6.17
CA VAL A 50 6.36 -4.68 5.03
C VAL A 50 7.31 -5.65 4.35
N VAL A 51 7.11 -5.84 3.03
CA VAL A 51 8.05 -6.52 2.16
C VAL A 51 8.74 -5.49 1.27
N ASN A 52 10.06 -5.36 1.40
CA ASN A 52 10.86 -4.42 0.61
C ASN A 52 11.34 -5.09 -0.68
N LEU A 53 10.74 -4.70 -1.81
CA LEU A 53 11.08 -5.26 -3.13
C LEU A 53 12.41 -4.73 -3.65
N SER A 54 12.82 -3.51 -3.26
CA SER A 54 14.09 -2.91 -3.70
C SER A 54 15.33 -3.55 -3.09
N LEU A 55 15.19 -4.25 -1.95
CA LEU A 55 16.30 -4.97 -1.29
C LEU A 55 16.43 -6.44 -1.72
N LEU A 56 15.48 -6.95 -2.51
CA LEU A 56 15.46 -8.34 -2.95
C LEU A 56 15.85 -8.43 -4.43
N PRO A 57 16.62 -9.46 -4.82
CA PRO A 57 16.89 -9.69 -6.23
C PRO A 57 15.59 -10.12 -6.93
N PHE A 58 15.17 -9.37 -7.94
CA PHE A 58 14.00 -9.65 -8.76
C PHE A 58 14.41 -9.86 -10.21
N SER A 59 13.89 -10.92 -10.84
CA SER A 59 13.88 -11.02 -12.30
C SER A 59 12.72 -10.20 -12.89
N PRO A 60 12.79 -9.83 -14.18
CA PRO A 60 11.64 -9.27 -14.89
C PRO A 60 10.38 -10.15 -14.78
N GLU A 61 10.56 -11.47 -14.77
CA GLU A 61 9.50 -12.46 -14.62
C GLU A 61 8.88 -12.42 -13.21
N ASP A 62 9.68 -12.21 -12.17
CA ASP A 62 9.19 -12.02 -10.81
C ASP A 62 8.30 -10.77 -10.69
N HIS A 63 8.72 -9.66 -11.29
CA HIS A 63 7.92 -8.43 -11.31
C HIS A 63 6.61 -8.61 -12.06
N ALA A 64 6.65 -9.25 -13.23
CA ALA A 64 5.45 -9.55 -14.01
C ALA A 64 4.49 -10.47 -13.23
N CYS A 65 5.04 -11.50 -12.58
CA CYS A 65 4.27 -12.42 -11.75
C CYS A 65 3.59 -11.67 -10.60
N LEU A 66 4.33 -10.89 -9.81
CA LEU A 66 3.74 -10.11 -8.71
C LEU A 66 2.64 -9.16 -9.20
N ASN A 67 2.90 -8.40 -10.26
CA ASN A 67 1.93 -7.44 -10.79
C ASN A 67 0.65 -8.14 -11.28
N GLN A 68 0.79 -9.26 -11.99
CA GLN A 68 -0.35 -10.03 -12.49
C GLN A 68 -1.16 -10.66 -11.35
N ARG A 69 -0.46 -11.19 -10.34
CA ARG A 69 -1.06 -11.95 -9.26
C ARG A 69 -1.71 -11.07 -8.19
N LEU A 70 -1.06 -9.97 -7.82
CA LEU A 70 -1.63 -8.98 -6.89
C LEU A 70 -2.67 -8.11 -7.59
N GLY A 71 -2.53 -7.87 -8.89
CA GLY A 71 -3.43 -7.03 -9.68
C GLY A 71 -3.46 -5.57 -9.20
N LEU A 72 -4.34 -4.79 -9.83
CA LEU A 72 -4.58 -3.40 -9.45
C LEU A 72 -5.91 -3.28 -8.71
N GLY A 73 -5.86 -2.57 -7.59
CA GLY A 73 -7.02 -2.19 -6.80
C GLY A 73 -7.75 -0.98 -7.39
N LEU A 74 -8.80 -0.53 -6.70
CA LEU A 74 -9.61 0.62 -7.12
C LEU A 74 -9.04 1.98 -6.67
N VAL A 75 -8.05 1.96 -5.78
CA VAL A 75 -7.56 3.17 -5.11
C VAL A 75 -6.11 3.42 -5.46
N VAL A 76 -5.83 4.65 -5.89
CA VAL A 76 -4.47 5.18 -6.07
C VAL A 76 -4.40 6.53 -5.34
N ILE A 77 -3.43 6.68 -4.46
CA ILE A 77 -3.14 7.91 -3.72
C ILE A 77 -1.79 8.44 -4.20
N LEU A 78 -1.75 9.72 -4.53
CA LEU A 78 -0.53 10.43 -4.93
C LEU A 78 -0.18 11.45 -3.86
N SER A 79 0.90 11.21 -3.13
CA SER A 79 1.47 12.19 -2.21
C SER A 79 2.56 12.96 -2.95
N ARG A 80 2.39 14.27 -3.12
CA ARG A 80 3.37 15.16 -3.77
C ARG A 80 4.10 16.10 -2.80
N GLY A 81 3.92 15.87 -1.49
CA GLY A 81 4.57 16.62 -0.43
C GLY A 81 5.99 16.11 -0.15
N TYR A 82 6.47 16.37 1.07
CA TYR A 82 7.70 15.76 1.56
C TYR A 82 7.50 14.23 1.65
N GLY A 83 8.29 13.46 0.91
CA GLY A 83 8.05 12.02 0.73
C GLY A 83 7.14 11.69 -0.45
N ASN A 84 7.45 12.23 -1.63
CA ASN A 84 6.74 11.96 -2.89
C ASN A 84 6.57 10.46 -3.09
N CYS A 85 5.33 9.99 -3.05
CA CYS A 85 5.04 8.58 -3.19
C CYS A 85 3.73 8.31 -3.92
N ARG A 86 3.69 7.16 -4.57
CA ARG A 86 2.50 6.57 -5.17
C ARG A 86 2.10 5.36 -4.34
N ILE A 87 0.89 5.42 -3.80
CA ILE A 87 0.31 4.35 -2.98
C ILE A 87 -0.82 3.74 -3.80
N THR A 88 -0.73 2.46 -4.09
CA THR A 88 -1.69 1.76 -4.96
C THR A 88 -2.26 0.57 -4.20
N ALA A 89 -3.59 0.50 -4.08
CA ALA A 89 -4.23 -0.70 -3.61
C ALA A 89 -4.00 -1.82 -4.63
N THR A 90 -3.80 -3.04 -4.17
CA THR A 90 -3.82 -4.21 -5.04
C THR A 90 -5.26 -4.75 -5.15
N SER A 91 -5.48 -5.75 -6.00
CA SER A 91 -6.77 -6.45 -6.04
C SER A 91 -7.02 -7.32 -4.80
N VAL A 92 -6.00 -7.55 -3.98
CA VAL A 92 -6.09 -8.28 -2.72
C VAL A 92 -6.25 -7.29 -1.57
N THR A 93 -7.35 -7.44 -0.83
CA THR A 93 -7.65 -6.57 0.31
C THR A 93 -6.56 -6.60 1.37
N GLY A 94 -6.23 -5.42 1.88
CA GLY A 94 -5.21 -5.23 2.89
C GLY A 94 -3.79 -5.20 2.34
N ILE A 95 -3.56 -5.47 1.04
CA ILE A 95 -2.23 -5.34 0.42
C ILE A 95 -2.16 -4.07 -0.41
N TRP A 96 -1.17 -3.25 -0.08
CA TRP A 96 -0.86 -1.99 -0.74
C TRP A 96 0.55 -2.02 -1.31
N ARG A 97 0.75 -1.38 -2.46
CA ARG A 97 2.08 -1.08 -2.97
C ARG A 97 2.40 0.39 -2.70
N VAL A 98 3.53 0.66 -2.07
CA VAL A 98 4.01 2.00 -1.77
C VAL A 98 5.33 2.22 -2.49
N GLN A 99 5.33 3.19 -3.40
CA GLN A 99 6.48 3.51 -4.23
C GLN A 99 6.94 4.93 -3.92
N TYR A 100 8.18 5.09 -3.46
CA TYR A 100 8.79 6.38 -3.15
C TYR A 100 9.66 6.84 -4.30
N PHE A 101 9.58 8.14 -4.60
CA PHE A 101 10.33 8.77 -5.66
C PHE A 101 11.16 9.92 -5.12
N ASN A 102 12.35 10.11 -5.69
CA ASN A 102 13.15 11.30 -5.40
C ASN A 102 12.64 12.54 -6.16
N SER A 103 13.37 13.65 -6.05
CA SER A 103 13.06 14.92 -6.73
C SER A 103 13.19 14.87 -8.26
N THR A 104 13.83 13.84 -8.82
CA THR A 104 13.97 13.63 -10.26
C THR A 104 13.05 12.52 -10.79
N GLU A 105 11.99 12.20 -10.04
CA GLU A 105 11.00 11.15 -10.37
C GLU A 105 11.57 9.73 -10.51
N GLN A 106 12.75 9.48 -9.94
CA GLN A 106 13.34 8.15 -9.92
C GLN A 106 12.86 7.37 -8.71
N LEU A 107 12.43 6.12 -8.94
CA LEU A 107 12.02 5.19 -7.88
C LEU A 107 13.22 4.89 -6.98
N ILE A 108 13.05 5.13 -5.67
CA ILE A 108 14.08 4.89 -4.65
C ILE A 108 13.73 3.75 -3.70
N LEU A 109 12.45 3.47 -3.52
CA LEU A 109 11.97 2.40 -2.65
C LEU A 109 10.62 1.90 -3.14
N ASP A 110 10.48 0.59 -3.24
CA ASP A 110 9.25 -0.11 -3.61
C ASP A 110 8.92 -1.15 -2.54
N THR A 111 7.79 -0.96 -1.86
CA THR A 111 7.33 -1.85 -0.78
C THR A 111 5.94 -2.37 -1.06
N LEU A 112 5.68 -3.58 -0.56
CA LEU A 112 4.34 -4.12 -0.38
C LEU A 112 4.03 -4.14 1.11
N GLU A 113 2.91 -3.53 1.49
CA GLU A 113 2.50 -3.35 2.88
C GLU A 113 1.16 -4.04 3.11
N VAL A 114 1.09 -4.89 4.14
CA VAL A 114 -0.16 -5.50 4.58
C VAL A 114 -0.74 -4.72 5.77
N ILE A 115 -1.74 -3.89 5.51
CA ILE A 115 -2.37 -2.97 6.47
C ILE A 115 -3.72 -2.44 5.93
N ASN A 116 -4.56 -1.86 6.79
CA ASN A 116 -5.82 -1.21 6.37
C ASN A 116 -5.55 -0.05 5.40
N VAL A 117 -4.71 0.90 5.82
CA VAL A 117 -4.29 2.06 5.04
C VAL A 117 -2.81 2.31 5.36
N PRO A 118 -1.93 2.50 4.36
CA PRO A 118 -0.53 2.82 4.59
C PRO A 118 -0.37 4.09 5.42
N GLN A 119 0.51 4.07 6.41
CA GLN A 119 0.68 5.20 7.33
C GLN A 119 1.06 6.49 6.59
N VAL A 120 1.80 6.39 5.50
CA VAL A 120 2.18 7.53 4.66
C VAL A 120 1.03 8.18 3.90
N ALA A 121 -0.16 7.56 3.85
CA ALA A 121 -1.38 8.18 3.34
C ALA A 121 -2.11 9.01 4.42
N CYS A 122 -1.82 8.78 5.69
CA CYS A 122 -2.50 9.44 6.80
C CYS A 122 -1.80 10.77 7.14
N ALA A 123 -2.61 11.82 7.36
CA ALA A 123 -2.10 13.07 7.93
C ALA A 123 -1.61 12.84 9.36
N ALA A 124 -0.58 13.57 9.78
CA ALA A 124 -0.16 13.55 11.17
C ALA A 124 -1.22 14.21 12.06
N GLN A 125 -1.21 13.84 13.34
CA GLN A 125 -2.15 14.42 14.32
C GLN A 125 -1.99 15.95 14.40
N GLU A 126 -0.75 16.43 14.37
CA GLU A 126 -0.41 17.87 14.36
C GLU A 126 -1.04 18.57 13.15
N ASP A 127 -0.89 18.02 11.93
CA ASP A 127 -1.46 18.61 10.71
C ASP A 127 -2.99 18.75 10.80
N LEU A 128 -3.67 17.79 11.43
CA LEU A 128 -5.13 17.80 11.63
C LEU A 128 -5.54 18.88 12.64
N GLU A 129 -4.81 19.01 13.75
CA GLU A 129 -5.05 20.01 14.79
C GLU A 129 -4.84 21.43 14.24
N ASP A 130 -3.73 21.64 13.56
CA ASP A 130 -3.37 22.86 12.83
C ASP A 130 -4.44 23.25 11.81
N SER A 131 -4.90 22.27 11.01
CA SER A 131 -5.94 22.49 10.02
C SER A 131 -7.27 22.85 10.67
N ALA A 132 -7.61 22.22 11.80
CA ALA A 132 -8.83 22.51 12.53
C ALA A 132 -8.82 23.93 13.12
N GLU A 133 -7.68 24.42 13.60
CA GLU A 133 -7.51 25.80 14.05
C GLU A 133 -7.68 26.79 12.89
N ARG A 134 -6.94 26.60 11.80
CA ARG A 134 -7.04 27.44 10.60
C ARG A 134 -8.47 27.51 10.05
N LEU A 135 -9.19 26.39 10.04
CA LEU A 135 -10.59 26.37 9.59
C LEU A 135 -11.52 27.18 10.50
N ARG A 136 -11.29 27.21 11.82
CA ARG A 136 -12.06 28.06 12.75
C ARG A 136 -11.78 29.54 12.52
N GLU A 137 -10.52 29.93 12.36
CA GLU A 137 -10.15 31.32 12.07
C GLU A 137 -10.80 31.84 10.77
N ILE A 138 -10.79 31.01 9.73
CA ILE A 138 -11.44 31.34 8.45
C ILE A 138 -12.95 31.50 8.62
N HIS A 139 -13.59 30.59 9.37
CA HIS A 139 -15.02 30.69 9.66
C HIS A 139 -15.37 32.01 10.35
N ASP A 140 -14.62 32.39 11.40
CA ASP A 140 -14.89 33.59 12.18
C ASP A 140 -14.65 34.88 11.37
N ALA A 141 -13.71 34.87 10.44
CA ALA A 141 -13.45 35.98 9.54
C ALA A 141 -14.53 36.18 8.45
N LEU A 142 -15.37 35.17 8.21
CA LEU A 142 -16.45 35.20 7.21
C LEU A 142 -17.82 35.58 7.81
N GLN A 143 -17.91 35.77 9.13
CA GLN A 143 -19.12 36.25 9.82
C GLN A 143 -19.13 37.79 9.92
#